data_AF-A0A831RD72-F1
#
_entry.id   AF-A0A831RD72-F1
#
_cell.length_a   1.000
_cell.length_b   1.000
_cell.length_c   1.000
_cell.angle_alpha   90.00
_cell.angle_beta   90.00
_cell.angle_gamma   90.00
#
_symmetry.space_group_name_H-M   'P 1'
#
loop_
_entity.id
_entity.type
_entity.pdbx_description
1 polymer ?
#
loop_
_entity_poly.entity_id
_entity_poly.type
_entity_poly.pdbx_seq_one_letter_code
_entity_poly.pdbx_strand_id
1 'polypeptide(L)'
;MRHPKLNVTMTLVILGWVSFFVYGYYIKPKMQPSMPSPTAFKLPKPPTSKIRLFLARIAREPSPCPDLLANVDRKIDQGVDLNDLLARLERCKWKRQTFAENMEHLEQHILNDSYPDPWPEEFAIRKVIAAMAMRVRPPAGVSVYTVPHGGKPALDGVLGDEEWRDALEFAFDAIRTWIFLKSDGDFLYLGVSVPRSYDSNENIRPVFHTHLSPFIKKEQFDIFDYRHYTRVGDLASTGRRFTDLIPEPDKVALLEKAFRRNDPRYPKEKYWWRIHRVTEYRIFPSQKAAMKVAGGRRSYEIAISLKDVQIPKGPPFSFALEMSGPEDAMHPWPFIYRYLDGVEGVENWEVWLKIPE
;
A
#
# COMPACT_ATOMS: atom_id res chain seq x y z
N MET A 1 -46.92 -15.68 73.19
CA MET A 1 -46.68 -16.14 71.81
C MET A 1 -45.18 -16.23 71.61
N ARG A 2 -44.66 -17.45 71.50
CA ARG A 2 -43.23 -17.76 71.39
C ARG A 2 -42.95 -18.18 69.94
N HIS A 3 -42.02 -17.51 69.27
CA HIS A 3 -41.51 -17.96 67.98
C HIS A 3 -40.62 -19.21 68.15
N PRO A 4 -40.71 -20.20 67.26
CA PRO A 4 -39.84 -21.37 67.31
C PRO A 4 -38.46 -21.07 66.69
N LYS A 5 -37.44 -21.69 67.27
CA LYS A 5 -36.05 -21.67 66.80
C LYS A 5 -35.88 -22.56 65.57
N LEU A 6 -35.19 -22.05 64.55
CA LEU A 6 -34.62 -22.85 63.47
C LEU A 6 -33.50 -23.75 64.02
N ASN A 7 -33.61 -25.05 63.79
CA ASN A 7 -32.49 -25.98 63.77
C ASN A 7 -32.45 -26.58 62.36
N VAL A 8 -31.41 -26.27 61.59
CA VAL A 8 -31.07 -27.01 60.37
C VAL A 8 -29.60 -27.39 60.49
N THR A 9 -29.40 -28.61 60.97
CA THR A 9 -28.14 -29.36 60.92
C THR A 9 -28.31 -30.42 59.84
N MET A 10 -27.22 -30.72 59.12
CA MET A 10 -27.07 -31.79 58.11
C MET A 10 -27.82 -31.60 56.78
N THR A 11 -27.05 -31.36 55.71
CA THR A 11 -26.85 -32.31 54.59
C THR A 11 -25.85 -31.67 53.63
N LEU A 12 -24.56 -31.95 53.81
CA LEU A 12 -23.50 -31.48 52.91
C LEU A 12 -22.39 -32.52 52.86
N VAL A 13 -22.72 -33.71 52.35
CA VAL A 13 -21.79 -34.71 51.85
C VAL A 13 -22.54 -35.42 50.73
N ILE A 14 -21.85 -35.78 49.64
CA ILE A 14 -22.36 -36.37 48.38
C ILE A 14 -22.64 -35.33 47.28
N LEU A 15 -21.65 -34.49 46.95
CA LEU A 15 -21.51 -33.88 45.62
C LEU A 15 -20.04 -33.63 45.25
N GLY A 16 -19.11 -34.36 45.88
CA GLY A 16 -17.66 -34.13 45.75
C GLY A 16 -16.86 -35.22 45.03
N TRP A 17 -17.50 -36.27 44.49
CA TRP A 17 -16.77 -37.46 44.01
C TRP A 17 -17.09 -37.93 42.58
N VAL A 18 -17.95 -37.22 41.83
CA VAL A 18 -18.25 -37.56 40.42
C VAL A 18 -17.53 -36.64 39.42
N SER A 19 -16.91 -35.55 39.87
CA SER A 19 -16.27 -34.58 38.96
C SER A 19 -14.80 -34.88 38.62
N PHE A 20 -14.22 -35.97 39.13
CA PHE A 20 -12.77 -36.23 38.98
C PHE A 20 -12.37 -37.23 37.89
N PHE A 21 -13.32 -37.83 37.16
CA PHE A 21 -13.00 -38.85 36.14
C PHE A 21 -13.39 -38.52 34.68
N VAL A 22 -13.94 -37.33 34.41
CA VAL A 22 -14.28 -36.90 33.03
C VAL A 22 -13.28 -35.88 32.45
N TYR A 23 -12.32 -35.38 33.23
CA TYR A 23 -11.33 -34.38 32.79
C TYR A 23 -9.92 -34.98 32.52
N GLY A 24 -9.87 -36.22 32.05
CA GLY A 24 -8.62 -36.97 31.85
C GLY A 24 -8.24 -37.27 30.40
N TYR A 25 -9.06 -36.90 29.42
CA TYR A 25 -8.79 -37.14 28.00
C TYR A 25 -9.07 -35.86 27.20
N TYR A 26 -8.07 -35.36 26.47
CA TYR A 26 -8.08 -34.18 25.57
C TYR A 26 -7.58 -32.82 26.07
N ILE A 27 -6.50 -32.78 26.86
CA ILE A 27 -5.58 -31.63 26.80
C ILE A 27 -4.23 -32.13 26.29
N LYS A 28 -4.12 -32.28 24.96
CA LYS A 28 -2.79 -32.23 24.34
C LYS A 28 -2.28 -30.80 24.57
N PRO A 29 -1.09 -30.60 25.15
CA PRO A 29 -0.49 -29.27 25.19
C PRO A 29 -0.48 -28.75 23.75
N LYS A 30 -1.16 -27.62 23.49
CA LYS A 30 -0.95 -26.87 22.26
C LYS A 30 0.52 -26.51 22.26
N MET A 31 1.32 -27.27 21.51
CA MET A 31 2.68 -26.87 21.18
C MET A 31 2.58 -25.44 20.70
N GLN A 32 3.22 -24.51 21.42
CA GLN A 32 3.44 -23.17 20.89
C GLN A 32 4.06 -23.37 19.52
N PRO A 33 3.42 -22.89 18.43
CA PRO A 33 4.04 -22.97 17.13
C PRO A 33 5.38 -22.25 17.26
N SER A 34 6.48 -23.00 17.08
CA SER A 34 7.82 -22.43 17.00
C SER A 34 7.73 -21.26 16.02
N MET A 35 8.14 -20.06 16.46
CA MET A 35 8.13 -18.90 15.58
C MET A 35 8.87 -19.28 14.30
N PRO A 36 8.26 -19.09 13.10
CA PRO A 36 8.95 -19.39 11.86
C PRO A 36 10.26 -18.59 11.85
N SER A 37 11.39 -19.27 11.68
CA SER A 37 12.67 -18.60 11.51
C SER A 37 12.53 -17.56 10.39
N PRO A 38 13.11 -16.36 10.54
CA PRO A 38 13.07 -15.32 9.52
C PRO A 38 13.45 -15.92 8.16
N THR A 39 12.52 -15.87 7.20
CA THR A 39 12.78 -16.43 5.88
C THR A 39 13.92 -15.64 5.26
N ALA A 40 15.05 -16.29 4.98
CA ALA A 40 16.17 -15.64 4.30
C ALA A 40 15.67 -15.01 3.00
N PHE A 41 16.07 -13.75 2.76
CA PHE A 41 15.70 -13.00 1.56
C PHE A 41 16.04 -13.83 0.32
N LYS A 42 15.02 -14.22 -0.44
CA LYS A 42 15.22 -14.91 -1.71
C LYS A 42 15.45 -13.85 -2.78
N LEU A 43 16.59 -13.93 -3.46
CA LEU A 43 16.84 -13.14 -4.67
C LEU A 43 15.66 -13.30 -5.64
N PRO A 44 15.33 -12.27 -6.43
CA PRO A 44 14.30 -12.36 -7.45
C PRO A 44 14.58 -13.59 -8.33
N LYS A 45 13.55 -14.40 -8.57
CA LYS A 45 13.69 -15.53 -9.50
C LYS A 45 14.07 -14.97 -10.87
N PRO A 46 14.98 -15.63 -11.61
CA PRO A 46 15.26 -15.23 -12.98
C PRO A 46 13.96 -15.22 -13.78
N PRO A 47 13.81 -14.27 -14.73
CA PRO A 47 12.57 -14.11 -15.45
C PRO A 47 12.24 -15.37 -16.25
N THR A 48 10.98 -15.81 -16.18
CA THR A 48 10.48 -16.95 -16.96
C THR A 48 10.70 -16.72 -18.46
N SER A 49 10.66 -17.78 -19.28
CA SER A 49 10.73 -17.65 -20.75
C SER A 49 9.65 -16.70 -21.28
N LYS A 50 8.43 -16.74 -20.73
CA LYS A 50 7.33 -15.84 -21.08
C LYS A 50 7.68 -14.38 -20.77
N ILE A 51 8.24 -14.10 -19.58
CA ILE A 51 8.69 -12.74 -19.21
C ILE A 51 9.80 -12.28 -20.17
N ARG A 52 10.81 -13.12 -20.43
CA ARG A 52 11.91 -12.76 -21.33
C ARG A 52 11.43 -12.45 -22.76
N LEU A 53 10.51 -13.24 -23.29
CA LEU A 53 9.91 -12.97 -24.60
C LEU A 53 9.11 -11.66 -24.62
N PHE A 54 8.36 -11.39 -23.55
CA PHE A 54 7.61 -10.14 -23.41
C PHE A 54 8.54 -8.93 -23.33
N LEU A 55 9.59 -8.97 -22.49
CA LEU A 55 10.61 -7.93 -22.40
C LEU A 55 11.36 -7.73 -23.73
N ALA A 56 11.70 -8.80 -24.43
CA ALA A 56 12.32 -8.72 -25.75
C ALA A 56 11.40 -8.04 -26.78
N ARG A 57 10.08 -8.25 -26.68
CA ARG A 57 9.10 -7.58 -27.53
C ARG A 57 9.02 -6.09 -27.22
N ILE A 58 9.00 -5.70 -25.94
CA ILE A 58 9.01 -4.29 -25.53
C ILE A 58 10.26 -3.58 -26.06
N ALA A 59 11.43 -4.22 -25.95
CA ALA A 59 12.70 -3.67 -26.39
C ALA A 59 12.78 -3.49 -27.92
N ARG A 60 12.03 -4.27 -28.70
CA ARG A 60 11.96 -4.17 -30.17
C ARG A 60 10.83 -3.28 -30.67
N GLU A 61 9.82 -3.03 -29.84
CA GLU A 61 8.73 -2.13 -30.17
C GLU A 61 9.24 -0.68 -30.15
N PRO A 62 9.19 0.05 -31.28
CA PRO A 62 9.61 1.44 -31.32
C PRO A 62 8.70 2.28 -30.43
N SER A 63 9.30 3.22 -29.69
CA SER A 63 8.50 4.21 -28.96
C SER A 63 7.64 5.01 -29.94
N PRO A 64 6.38 5.33 -29.61
CA PRO A 64 5.57 6.29 -30.36
C PRO A 64 6.15 7.72 -30.35
N CYS A 65 7.12 8.01 -29.48
CA CYS A 65 7.71 9.34 -29.27
C CYS A 65 9.24 9.28 -29.11
N PRO A 66 9.98 8.78 -30.11
CA PRO A 66 11.42 8.55 -29.99
C PRO A 66 12.20 9.85 -29.73
N ASP A 67 11.83 10.94 -30.40
CA ASP A 67 12.44 12.25 -30.22
C ASP A 67 12.20 12.82 -28.81
N LEU A 68 11.06 12.52 -28.20
CA LEU A 68 10.78 12.98 -26.84
C LEU A 68 11.68 12.27 -25.83
N LEU A 69 11.81 10.95 -25.96
CA LEU A 69 12.66 10.12 -25.09
C LEU A 69 14.14 10.49 -25.21
N ALA A 70 14.63 10.67 -26.44
CA ALA A 70 16.03 11.03 -26.68
C ALA A 70 16.43 12.39 -26.09
N ASN A 71 15.45 13.22 -25.72
CA ASN A 71 15.67 14.60 -25.29
C ASN A 71 15.12 14.91 -23.91
N VAL A 72 14.70 13.91 -23.12
CA VAL A 72 14.05 14.13 -21.82
C VAL A 72 14.96 14.90 -20.85
N ASP A 73 16.23 14.49 -20.72
CA ASP A 73 17.18 15.12 -19.79
C ASP A 73 17.43 16.59 -20.19
N ARG A 74 17.75 16.81 -21.48
CA ARG A 74 17.92 18.17 -22.03
C ARG A 74 16.69 19.05 -21.78
N LYS A 75 15.48 18.51 -21.90
CA LYS A 75 14.23 19.25 -21.65
C LYS A 75 14.07 19.61 -20.18
N ILE A 76 14.38 18.69 -19.26
CA ILE A 76 14.37 18.94 -17.81
C ILE A 76 15.35 20.07 -17.46
N ASP A 77 16.57 19.99 -17.99
CA ASP A 77 17.64 20.98 -17.76
C ASP A 77 17.30 22.36 -18.31
N GLN A 78 16.61 22.40 -19.46
CA GLN A 78 16.10 23.63 -20.07
C GLN A 78 14.92 24.25 -19.31
N GLY A 79 14.42 23.59 -18.26
CA GLY A 79 13.32 24.11 -17.44
C GLY A 79 11.99 24.20 -18.19
N VAL A 80 11.73 23.28 -19.14
CA VAL A 80 10.41 23.21 -19.79
C VAL A 80 9.30 22.93 -18.76
N ASP A 81 8.05 23.14 -19.17
CA ASP A 81 6.90 22.72 -18.36
C ASP A 81 6.93 21.20 -18.13
N LEU A 82 7.21 20.81 -16.89
CA LEU A 82 7.31 19.41 -16.50
C LEU A 82 5.94 18.70 -16.52
N ASN A 83 4.84 19.43 -16.36
CA ASN A 83 3.49 18.84 -16.45
C ASN A 83 3.17 18.45 -17.89
N ASP A 84 3.47 19.32 -18.88
CA ASP A 84 3.32 18.97 -20.30
C ASP A 84 4.23 17.79 -20.67
N LEU A 85 5.49 17.82 -20.22
CA LEU A 85 6.44 16.75 -20.49
C LEU A 85 5.97 15.41 -19.93
N LEU A 86 5.53 15.37 -18.67
CA LEU A 86 4.93 14.19 -18.01
C LEU A 86 3.71 13.68 -18.80
N ALA A 87 2.77 14.58 -19.10
CA ALA A 87 1.54 14.25 -19.82
C ALA A 87 1.81 13.64 -21.19
N ARG A 88 2.79 14.16 -21.92
CA ARG A 88 3.20 13.63 -23.21
C ARG A 88 3.81 12.25 -23.06
N LEU A 89 4.72 12.05 -22.11
CA LEU A 89 5.36 10.75 -21.87
C LEU A 89 4.34 9.67 -21.48
N GLU A 90 3.38 9.96 -20.59
CA GLU A 90 2.30 9.02 -20.24
C GLU A 90 1.47 8.64 -21.48
N ARG A 91 1.06 9.63 -22.28
CA ARG A 91 0.33 9.37 -23.53
C ARG A 91 1.15 8.56 -24.54
N CYS A 92 2.46 8.78 -24.61
CA CYS A 92 3.36 7.99 -25.47
C CYS A 92 3.43 6.53 -25.01
N LYS A 93 3.54 6.30 -23.69
CA LYS A 93 3.53 4.96 -23.09
C LYS A 93 2.23 4.23 -23.41
N TRP A 94 1.08 4.88 -23.24
CA TRP A 94 -0.22 4.27 -23.46
C TRP A 94 -0.53 3.93 -24.92
N LYS A 95 0.12 4.62 -25.86
CA LYS A 95 0.02 4.32 -27.30
C LYS A 95 0.80 3.08 -27.73
N ARG A 96 1.64 2.50 -26.86
CA ARG A 96 2.32 1.23 -27.15
C ARG A 96 1.31 0.09 -27.21
N GLN A 97 1.43 -0.75 -28.23
CA GLN A 97 0.65 -1.97 -28.36
C GLN A 97 0.93 -2.91 -27.20
N THR A 98 2.21 -3.07 -26.81
CA THR A 98 2.57 -3.96 -25.70
C THR A 98 2.00 -3.49 -24.35
N PHE A 99 1.84 -2.18 -24.16
CA PHE A 99 1.21 -1.61 -22.97
C PHE A 99 -0.29 -1.89 -22.96
N ALA A 100 -0.99 -1.61 -24.07
CA ALA A 100 -2.42 -1.88 -24.21
C ALA A 100 -2.75 -3.36 -23.99
N GLU A 101 -1.97 -4.27 -24.59
CA GLU A 101 -2.12 -5.72 -24.37
C GLU A 101 -1.90 -6.12 -22.90
N ASN A 102 -0.89 -5.55 -22.23
CA ASN A 102 -0.64 -5.82 -20.82
C ASN A 102 -1.78 -5.33 -19.91
N MET A 103 -2.40 -4.20 -20.26
CA MET A 103 -3.58 -3.68 -19.55
C MET A 103 -4.83 -4.54 -19.78
N GLU A 104 -5.02 -5.07 -20.99
CA GLU A 104 -6.20 -5.86 -21.37
C GLU A 104 -6.20 -7.28 -20.80
N HIS A 105 -5.04 -7.93 -20.75
CA HIS A 105 -5.03 -9.37 -20.59
C HIS A 105 -5.26 -9.89 -19.18
N LEU A 106 -5.34 -9.07 -18.12
CA LEU A 106 -5.41 -9.55 -16.73
C LEU A 106 -4.35 -10.61 -16.37
N GLU A 107 -3.37 -10.90 -17.26
CA GLU A 107 -2.16 -11.69 -17.04
C GLU A 107 -1.17 -10.90 -16.18
N GLN A 108 -1.74 -10.24 -15.17
CA GLN A 108 -1.14 -9.61 -14.02
C GLN A 108 -0.13 -10.56 -13.35
N HIS A 109 -0.12 -11.86 -13.60
CA HIS A 109 0.90 -12.74 -13.01
C HIS A 109 2.28 -12.67 -13.68
N ILE A 110 2.44 -12.15 -14.90
CA ILE A 110 3.73 -12.20 -15.61
C ILE A 110 4.76 -11.25 -14.98
N LEU A 111 4.35 -10.03 -14.61
CA LEU A 111 5.23 -9.05 -13.95
C LEU A 111 5.01 -8.99 -12.42
N ASN A 112 4.39 -10.01 -11.82
CA ASN A 112 4.28 -10.09 -10.35
C ASN A 112 5.65 -10.22 -9.66
N ASP A 113 6.69 -10.54 -10.42
CA ASP A 113 8.04 -10.74 -9.92
C ASP A 113 8.84 -9.44 -9.96
N SER A 114 8.57 -8.46 -9.10
CA SER A 114 9.52 -7.40 -8.69
C SER A 114 10.23 -6.53 -9.75
N TYR A 115 9.93 -6.69 -11.05
CA TYR A 115 10.59 -5.93 -12.11
C TYR A 115 9.93 -4.55 -12.20
N PRO A 116 10.70 -3.46 -12.17
CA PRO A 116 10.15 -2.15 -12.47
C PRO A 116 9.51 -2.20 -13.85
N ASP A 117 8.50 -1.35 -14.03
CA ASP A 117 7.82 -1.19 -15.29
C ASP A 117 8.86 -1.00 -16.44
N PRO A 118 8.83 -1.89 -17.46
CA PRO A 118 9.94 -2.05 -18.39
C PRO A 118 9.92 -1.06 -19.56
N TRP A 119 8.93 -0.17 -19.65
CA TRP A 119 8.81 0.73 -20.79
C TRP A 119 9.82 1.89 -20.67
N PRO A 120 10.59 2.21 -21.74
CA PRO A 120 11.49 3.37 -21.76
C PRO A 120 10.80 4.68 -21.34
N GLU A 121 9.52 4.83 -21.68
CA GLU A 121 8.68 5.94 -21.27
C GLU A 121 8.51 6.02 -19.76
N GLU A 122 8.39 4.90 -19.04
CA GLU A 122 8.30 4.93 -17.58
C GLU A 122 9.61 5.42 -16.95
N PHE A 123 10.77 4.99 -17.44
CA PHE A 123 12.04 5.52 -16.96
C PHE A 123 12.14 7.04 -17.16
N ALA A 124 11.65 7.55 -18.30
CA ALA A 124 11.58 8.99 -18.55
C ALA A 124 10.56 9.70 -17.64
N ILE A 125 9.38 9.11 -17.42
CA ILE A 125 8.36 9.60 -16.47
C ILE A 125 8.97 9.73 -15.07
N ARG A 126 9.75 8.73 -14.62
CA ARG A 126 10.42 8.75 -13.31
C ARG A 126 11.43 9.88 -13.17
N LYS A 127 12.21 10.16 -14.21
CA LYS A 127 13.11 11.32 -14.23
C LYS A 127 12.35 12.64 -14.10
N VAL A 128 11.23 12.78 -14.82
CA VAL A 128 10.38 13.97 -14.74
C VAL A 128 9.76 14.11 -13.35
N ILE A 129 9.22 13.03 -12.79
CA ILE A 129 8.69 12.98 -11.41
C ILE A 129 9.77 13.42 -10.40
N ALA A 130 10.99 12.90 -10.51
CA ALA A 130 12.10 13.30 -9.63
C ALA A 130 12.41 14.80 -9.77
N ALA A 131 12.46 15.33 -11.00
CA ALA A 131 12.68 16.75 -11.23
C ALA A 131 11.54 17.62 -10.68
N MET A 132 10.29 17.14 -10.72
CA MET A 132 9.14 17.79 -10.10
C MET A 132 9.22 17.74 -8.58
N ALA A 133 9.62 16.60 -8.00
CA ALA A 133 9.75 16.40 -6.55
C ALA A 133 10.85 17.29 -5.96
N MET A 134 11.91 17.58 -6.72
CA MET A 134 12.92 18.58 -6.34
C MET A 134 12.38 20.01 -6.25
N ARG A 135 11.26 20.32 -6.93
CA ARG A 135 10.70 21.67 -7.07
C ARG A 135 9.42 21.90 -6.27
N VAL A 136 8.76 20.82 -5.86
CA VAL A 136 7.48 20.90 -5.13
C VAL A 136 7.65 21.63 -3.80
N ARG A 137 6.63 22.39 -3.41
CA ARG A 137 6.59 23.14 -2.16
C ARG A 137 5.33 22.81 -1.39
N PRO A 138 5.39 22.76 -0.05
CA PRO A 138 4.19 22.64 0.77
C PRO A 138 3.26 23.84 0.53
N PRO A 139 1.93 23.65 0.61
CA PRO A 139 0.99 24.77 0.63
C PRO A 139 1.32 25.76 1.75
N ALA A 140 0.90 27.02 1.57
CA ALA A 140 1.13 28.05 2.57
C ALA A 140 0.52 27.66 3.93
N GLY A 141 1.29 27.81 5.00
CA GLY A 141 0.86 27.48 6.37
C GLY A 141 0.98 26.00 6.76
N VAL A 142 1.39 25.12 5.85
CA VAL A 142 1.58 23.70 6.17
C VAL A 142 2.96 23.45 6.79
N SER A 143 2.97 22.74 7.91
CA SER A 143 4.22 22.35 8.61
C SER A 143 4.93 21.22 7.87
N VAL A 144 6.26 21.30 7.82
CA VAL A 144 7.13 20.24 7.28
C VAL A 144 7.86 19.55 8.42
N TYR A 145 7.65 18.25 8.58
CA TYR A 145 8.31 17.43 9.58
C TYR A 145 9.60 16.82 9.02
N THR A 146 10.66 16.82 9.83
CA THR A 146 11.91 16.14 9.44
C THR A 146 11.80 14.67 9.81
N VAL A 147 11.98 13.77 8.86
CA VAL A 147 12.09 12.34 9.16
C VAL A 147 13.46 12.08 9.77
N PRO A 148 13.55 11.57 11.02
CA PRO A 148 14.83 11.34 11.67
C PRO A 148 15.63 10.25 10.96
N HIS A 149 16.95 10.39 11.00
CA HIS A 149 17.85 9.31 10.61
C HIS A 149 17.86 8.24 11.71
N GLY A 150 17.71 6.98 11.33
CA GLY A 150 17.59 5.89 12.28
C GLY A 150 18.07 4.54 11.76
N GLY A 151 18.18 3.57 12.67
CA GLY A 151 18.60 2.21 12.33
C GLY A 151 17.56 1.48 11.46
N LYS A 152 18.03 0.55 10.63
CA LYS A 152 17.16 -0.27 9.76
C LYS A 152 16.34 -1.25 10.63
N PRO A 153 14.99 -1.22 10.60
CA PRO A 153 14.19 -2.17 11.32
C PRO A 153 14.24 -3.57 10.67
N ALA A 154 13.95 -4.60 11.44
CA ALA A 154 13.91 -6.00 11.02
C ALA A 154 12.79 -6.26 9.99
N LEU A 155 11.69 -5.51 10.07
CA LEU A 155 10.46 -5.69 9.29
C LEU A 155 9.91 -7.11 9.48
N ASP A 156 9.50 -7.44 10.70
CA ASP A 156 8.93 -8.73 11.10
C ASP A 156 7.46 -8.64 11.56
N GLY A 157 6.86 -7.45 11.37
CA GLY A 157 5.53 -7.04 11.78
C GLY A 157 5.45 -6.61 13.25
N VAL A 158 6.56 -6.51 13.98
CA VAL A 158 6.61 -6.06 15.38
C VAL A 158 7.13 -4.62 15.44
N LEU A 159 6.38 -3.74 16.09
CA LEU A 159 6.84 -2.38 16.38
C LEU A 159 7.44 -2.37 17.78
N GLY A 160 8.72 -2.73 17.90
CA GLY A 160 9.42 -2.80 19.18
C GLY A 160 9.89 -1.43 19.68
N ASP A 161 9.72 -1.17 20.98
CA ASP A 161 10.05 0.13 21.60
C ASP A 161 11.50 0.57 21.42
N GLU A 162 12.46 -0.37 21.41
CA GLU A 162 13.88 -0.04 21.20
C GLU A 162 14.19 0.27 19.74
N GLU A 163 13.61 -0.52 18.84
CA GLU A 163 13.84 -0.40 17.41
C GLU A 163 13.25 0.88 16.84
N TRP A 164 12.07 1.30 17.32
CA TRP A 164 11.34 2.46 16.81
C TRP A 164 11.47 3.72 17.68
N ARG A 165 12.33 3.69 18.71
CA ARG A 165 12.52 4.83 19.64
C ARG A 165 12.96 6.12 18.97
N ASP A 166 13.71 6.00 17.87
CA ASP A 166 14.28 7.09 17.10
C ASP A 166 13.35 7.59 15.99
N ALA A 167 12.15 7.03 15.87
CA ALA A 167 11.19 7.40 14.83
C ALA A 167 10.41 8.67 15.16
N LEU A 168 10.01 9.38 14.12
CA LEU A 168 8.97 10.40 14.18
C LEU A 168 7.63 9.69 14.41
N GLU A 169 6.97 10.01 15.51
CA GLU A 169 5.70 9.41 15.90
C GLU A 169 4.52 10.36 15.65
N PHE A 170 3.45 9.81 15.07
CA PHE A 170 2.12 10.43 15.04
C PHE A 170 1.13 9.52 15.77
N ALA A 171 0.62 10.00 16.90
CA ALA A 171 -0.35 9.29 17.74
C ALA A 171 -1.77 9.82 17.51
N PHE A 172 -2.70 8.91 17.28
CA PHE A 172 -4.14 9.20 17.11
C PHE A 172 -4.93 8.46 18.19
N ASP A 173 -4.89 8.99 19.41
CA ASP A 173 -5.45 8.33 20.60
C ASP A 173 -6.94 7.99 20.45
N ALA A 174 -7.71 8.87 19.81
CA ALA A 174 -9.15 8.68 19.58
C ALA A 174 -9.48 7.38 18.83
N ILE A 175 -8.61 6.95 17.93
CA ILE A 175 -8.74 5.71 17.15
C ILE A 175 -7.68 4.67 17.52
N ARG A 176 -6.86 4.94 18.56
CA ARG A 176 -5.78 4.08 19.06
C ARG A 176 -4.84 3.60 17.95
N THR A 177 -4.49 4.52 17.05
CA THR A 177 -3.56 4.29 15.93
C THR A 177 -2.27 5.06 16.17
N TRP A 178 -1.14 4.42 15.88
CA TRP A 178 0.18 5.03 15.94
C TRP A 178 0.91 4.82 14.62
N ILE A 179 1.59 5.87 14.15
CA ILE A 179 2.39 5.85 12.93
C ILE A 179 3.82 6.25 13.30
N PHE A 180 4.79 5.47 12.84
CA PHE A 180 6.21 5.68 13.07
C PHE A 180 6.93 5.83 11.73
N LEU A 181 7.78 6.86 11.62
CA LEU A 181 8.57 7.15 10.42
C LEU A 181 10.03 7.39 10.76
N LYS A 182 10.94 6.69 10.09
CA LYS A 182 12.39 6.96 10.15
C LYS A 182 13.06 6.60 8.83
N SER A 183 14.29 7.05 8.62
CA SER A 183 15.02 6.77 7.38
C SER A 183 16.48 6.41 7.66
N ASP A 184 17.05 5.51 6.87
CA ASP A 184 18.51 5.29 6.82
C ASP A 184 19.18 6.11 5.68
N GLY A 185 18.42 7.00 5.03
CA GLY A 185 18.86 7.78 3.87
C GLY A 185 18.61 7.12 2.52
N ASP A 186 18.46 5.80 2.46
CA ASP A 186 18.12 5.08 1.21
C ASP A 186 16.65 4.64 1.22
N PHE A 187 16.13 4.31 2.39
CA PHE A 187 14.77 3.86 2.63
C PHE A 187 14.04 4.77 3.60
N LEU A 188 12.74 4.94 3.36
CA LEU A 188 11.78 5.40 4.36
C LEU A 188 11.14 4.17 5.00
N TYR A 189 11.30 4.03 6.31
CA TYR A 189 10.64 3.00 7.10
C TYR A 189 9.36 3.55 7.69
N LEU A 190 8.28 2.82 7.46
CA LEU A 190 6.97 3.12 8.02
C LEU A 190 6.52 1.95 8.91
N GLY A 191 6.22 2.26 10.17
CA GLY A 191 5.53 1.39 11.09
C GLY A 191 4.12 1.92 11.36
N VAL A 192 3.11 1.06 11.35
CA VAL A 192 1.73 1.44 11.68
C VAL A 192 1.13 0.44 12.64
N SER A 193 0.66 0.90 13.79
CA SER A 193 -0.06 0.09 14.77
C SER A 193 -1.52 0.51 14.84
N VAL A 194 -2.44 -0.43 14.62
CA VAL A 194 -3.89 -0.19 14.69
C VAL A 194 -4.54 -1.21 15.63
N PRO A 195 -5.70 -0.90 16.23
CA PRO A 195 -6.45 -1.88 16.99
C PRO A 195 -6.84 -3.05 16.08
N ARG A 196 -6.85 -4.28 16.61
CA ARG A 196 -7.39 -5.41 15.87
C ARG A 196 -8.90 -5.25 15.77
N SER A 197 -9.41 -5.04 14.56
CA SER A 197 -10.84 -5.26 14.30
C SER A 197 -11.15 -6.75 14.17
N TYR A 198 -12.39 -7.13 14.47
CA TYR A 198 -12.77 -8.53 14.62
C TYR A 198 -12.81 -9.32 13.30
N ASP A 199 -12.99 -8.67 12.13
CA ASP A 199 -13.34 -9.37 10.88
C ASP A 199 -12.71 -8.84 9.57
N SER A 200 -11.71 -7.95 9.59
CA SER A 200 -11.31 -7.25 8.35
C SER A 200 -10.00 -7.70 7.68
N ASN A 201 -10.06 -7.76 6.35
CA ASN A 201 -8.91 -7.67 5.44
C ASN A 201 -8.42 -6.21 5.35
N GLU A 202 -8.07 -5.59 6.49
CA GLU A 202 -7.53 -4.24 6.45
C GLU A 202 -6.21 -4.21 5.71
N ASN A 203 -6.11 -3.23 4.82
CA ASN A 203 -4.86 -2.81 4.25
C ASN A 203 -4.53 -1.42 4.72
N ILE A 204 -3.23 -1.16 4.71
CA ILE A 204 -2.71 0.20 4.77
C ILE A 204 -2.09 0.52 3.41
N ARG A 205 -2.19 1.79 3.01
CA ARG A 205 -1.69 2.27 1.74
C ARG A 205 -0.90 3.54 1.99
N PRO A 206 0.43 3.44 2.05
CA PRO A 206 1.31 4.61 2.00
C PRO A 206 1.09 5.31 0.66
N VAL A 207 0.85 6.62 0.68
CA VAL A 207 0.55 7.46 -0.47
C VAL A 207 1.57 8.58 -0.59
N PHE A 208 2.02 8.87 -1.81
CA PHE A 208 2.98 9.92 -2.15
C PHE A 208 2.50 10.69 -3.38
N HIS A 209 3.16 11.83 -3.64
CA HIS A 209 3.00 12.63 -4.86
C HIS A 209 1.59 13.21 -5.10
N THR A 210 0.80 13.38 -4.04
CA THR A 210 -0.56 13.95 -4.12
C THR A 210 -0.59 15.40 -4.63
N HIS A 211 0.53 16.13 -4.50
CA HIS A 211 0.68 17.53 -4.92
C HIS A 211 1.71 17.73 -6.04
N LEU A 212 2.16 16.64 -6.67
CA LEU A 212 3.25 16.72 -7.63
C LEU A 212 2.81 17.35 -8.96
N SER A 213 1.66 16.92 -9.47
CA SER A 213 1.13 17.32 -10.78
C SER A 213 -0.41 17.35 -10.73
N PRO A 214 -1.10 18.26 -11.43
CA PRO A 214 -2.56 18.17 -11.59
C PRO A 214 -3.01 16.86 -12.27
N PHE A 215 -2.09 16.20 -12.97
CA PHE A 215 -2.31 14.96 -13.69
C PHE A 215 -2.16 13.70 -12.84
N ILE A 216 -1.27 13.71 -11.84
CA ILE A 216 -1.07 12.60 -10.91
C ILE A 216 -1.89 12.89 -9.66
N LYS A 217 -2.90 12.05 -9.39
CA LYS A 217 -3.67 12.16 -8.14
C LYS A 217 -2.92 11.60 -6.95
N LYS A 218 -2.25 10.47 -7.16
CA LYS A 218 -1.45 9.81 -6.15
C LYS A 218 -0.64 8.67 -6.74
N GLU A 219 0.46 8.38 -6.08
CA GLU A 219 1.12 7.09 -6.15
C GLU A 219 1.02 6.39 -4.79
N GLN A 220 0.84 5.08 -4.75
CA GLN A 220 0.68 4.37 -3.49
C GLN A 220 1.24 2.95 -3.53
N PHE A 221 1.58 2.41 -2.37
CA PHE A 221 1.71 0.97 -2.15
C PHE A 221 0.46 0.43 -1.47
N ASP A 222 0.26 -0.88 -1.53
CA ASP A 222 -0.71 -1.55 -0.69
C ASP A 222 -0.04 -2.62 0.14
N ILE A 223 -0.36 -2.64 1.42
CA ILE A 223 0.14 -3.61 2.38
C ILE A 223 -1.08 -4.36 2.92
N PHE A 224 -1.21 -5.63 2.53
CA PHE A 224 -2.35 -6.49 2.87
C PHE A 224 -1.87 -7.74 3.62
N ASP A 225 -2.78 -8.41 4.33
CA ASP A 225 -2.56 -9.81 4.75
C ASP A 225 -2.67 -10.75 3.53
N TYR A 226 -1.59 -10.91 2.78
CA TYR A 226 -1.60 -11.76 1.60
C TYR A 226 -1.67 -13.26 1.92
N ARG A 227 -1.68 -13.68 3.19
CA ARG A 227 -1.77 -15.09 3.59
C ARG A 227 -3.00 -15.80 3.01
N HIS A 228 -4.04 -15.07 2.63
CA HIS A 228 -5.22 -15.61 1.95
C HIS A 228 -5.10 -15.73 0.42
N TYR A 229 -4.18 -15.00 -0.24
CA TYR A 229 -4.12 -14.94 -1.70
C TYR A 229 -2.81 -15.43 -2.31
N THR A 230 -1.68 -15.30 -1.62
CA THR A 230 -0.38 -15.76 -2.12
C THR A 230 0.46 -16.30 -0.97
N ARG A 231 1.16 -17.43 -1.17
CA ARG A 231 2.07 -18.03 -0.17
C ARG A 231 3.34 -17.20 0.11
N VAL A 232 3.36 -15.92 -0.23
CA VAL A 232 4.47 -14.98 -0.05
C VAL A 232 3.95 -13.86 0.85
N GLY A 233 4.18 -13.98 2.16
CA GLY A 233 3.56 -13.13 3.19
C GLY A 233 4.26 -11.79 3.46
N ASP A 234 5.41 -11.53 2.83
CA ASP A 234 6.37 -10.52 3.29
C ASP A 234 6.63 -9.39 2.25
N LEU A 235 5.69 -9.16 1.32
CA LEU A 235 5.84 -8.16 0.26
C LEU A 235 4.63 -7.23 0.19
N ALA A 236 4.90 -5.92 0.06
CA ALA A 236 3.89 -4.97 -0.37
C ALA A 236 3.59 -5.14 -1.87
N SER A 237 2.51 -4.53 -2.34
CA SER A 237 2.24 -4.43 -3.78
C SER A 237 3.39 -3.71 -4.50
N THR A 238 3.50 -3.88 -5.81
CA THR A 238 4.44 -3.16 -6.70
C THR A 238 4.00 -1.71 -6.98
N GLY A 239 3.09 -1.20 -6.15
CA GLY A 239 2.49 0.11 -6.18
C GLY A 239 1.68 0.48 -7.42
N ARG A 240 1.01 1.62 -7.33
CA ARG A 240 0.01 2.09 -8.29
C ARG A 240 0.09 3.59 -8.48
N ARG A 241 -0.12 4.07 -9.71
CA ARG A 241 -0.28 5.49 -10.05
C ARG A 241 -1.71 5.71 -10.49
N PHE A 242 -2.34 6.74 -9.95
CA PHE A 242 -3.66 7.19 -10.36
C PHE A 242 -3.50 8.50 -11.11
N THR A 243 -3.94 8.53 -12.35
CA THR A 243 -3.78 9.69 -13.24
C THR A 243 -5.09 10.05 -13.94
N ASP A 244 -5.31 11.36 -14.09
CA ASP A 244 -6.48 11.96 -14.74
C ASP A 244 -6.21 12.33 -16.21
N LEU A 245 -5.09 11.85 -16.80
CA LEU A 245 -4.59 12.29 -18.11
C LEU A 245 -5.34 11.79 -19.35
N ILE A 246 -6.39 10.97 -19.21
CA ILE A 246 -7.14 10.49 -20.38
C ILE A 246 -7.94 11.66 -20.98
N PRO A 247 -7.85 11.94 -22.29
CA PRO A 247 -8.74 12.89 -22.96
C PRO A 247 -10.13 12.29 -23.21
N GLU A 248 -11.16 13.12 -23.22
CA GLU A 248 -12.58 12.72 -23.25
C GLU A 248 -13.04 11.80 -24.42
N PRO A 249 -12.50 11.82 -25.67
CA PRO A 249 -12.92 10.82 -26.67
C PRO A 249 -12.34 9.42 -26.40
N ASP A 250 -11.12 9.34 -25.87
CA ASP A 250 -10.47 8.05 -25.56
C ASP A 250 -11.08 7.41 -24.30
N LYS A 251 -11.58 8.23 -23.36
CA LYS A 251 -12.36 7.76 -22.22
C LYS A 251 -13.59 6.98 -22.68
N VAL A 252 -14.35 7.51 -23.64
CA VAL A 252 -15.58 6.88 -24.15
C VAL A 252 -15.29 5.57 -24.89
N ALA A 253 -14.22 5.50 -25.69
CA ALA A 253 -13.85 4.25 -26.36
C ALA A 253 -13.38 3.16 -25.37
N LEU A 254 -12.60 3.54 -24.36
CA LEU A 254 -12.20 2.63 -23.27
C LEU A 254 -13.41 2.20 -22.42
N LEU A 255 -14.34 3.13 -22.14
CA LEU A 255 -15.64 2.90 -21.50
C LEU A 255 -16.42 1.81 -22.23
N GLU A 256 -16.57 1.92 -23.55
CA GLU A 256 -17.30 0.90 -24.31
C GLU A 256 -16.59 -0.46 -24.32
N LYS A 257 -15.26 -0.49 -24.37
CA LYS A 257 -14.48 -1.73 -24.42
C LYS A 257 -14.41 -2.46 -23.06
N ALA A 258 -14.21 -1.73 -21.96
CA ALA A 258 -14.14 -2.29 -20.61
C ALA A 258 -15.48 -2.88 -20.16
N PHE A 259 -16.60 -2.27 -20.58
CA PHE A 259 -17.95 -2.71 -20.22
C PHE A 259 -18.58 -3.69 -21.23
N ARG A 260 -17.88 -4.09 -22.30
CA ARG A 260 -18.35 -5.15 -23.21
C ARG A 260 -18.49 -6.51 -22.53
N ARG A 261 -17.85 -6.71 -21.37
CA ARG A 261 -18.27 -7.75 -20.43
C ARG A 261 -19.51 -7.21 -19.70
N ASN A 262 -20.70 -7.44 -20.25
CA ASN A 262 -21.98 -7.34 -19.54
C ASN A 262 -21.98 -8.37 -18.39
N ASP A 263 -21.09 -8.24 -17.41
CA ASP A 263 -21.13 -9.01 -16.18
C ASP A 263 -22.23 -8.37 -15.32
N PRO A 264 -23.40 -9.02 -15.15
CA PRO A 264 -24.53 -8.44 -14.42
C PRO A 264 -24.21 -8.17 -12.94
N ARG A 265 -23.08 -8.67 -12.43
CA ARG A 265 -22.58 -8.36 -11.08
C ARG A 265 -22.00 -6.96 -10.95
N TYR A 266 -21.70 -6.28 -12.07
CA TYR A 266 -21.02 -4.98 -12.09
C TYR A 266 -21.80 -3.94 -12.92
N PRO A 267 -22.96 -3.45 -12.40
CA PRO A 267 -23.76 -2.44 -13.09
C PRO A 267 -22.96 -1.17 -13.37
N LYS A 268 -23.11 -0.62 -14.58
CA LYS A 268 -22.34 0.53 -15.11
C LYS A 268 -22.38 1.73 -14.16
N GLU A 269 -23.53 1.93 -13.53
CA GLU A 269 -23.84 3.04 -12.62
C GLU A 269 -23.12 2.93 -11.28
N LYS A 270 -22.56 1.76 -10.92
CA LYS A 270 -21.76 1.57 -9.70
C LYS A 270 -20.24 1.62 -9.92
N TYR A 271 -19.78 1.52 -11.17
CA TYR A 271 -18.36 1.46 -11.51
C TYR A 271 -17.86 2.69 -12.27
N TRP A 272 -18.71 3.71 -12.46
CA TRP A 272 -18.40 4.97 -13.14
C TRP A 272 -17.14 5.69 -12.64
N TRP A 273 -16.84 5.57 -11.34
CA TRP A 273 -15.63 6.13 -10.72
C TRP A 273 -14.32 5.41 -11.13
N ARG A 274 -14.37 4.13 -11.58
CA ARG A 274 -13.19 3.42 -12.13
C ARG A 274 -12.71 4.01 -13.44
N ILE A 275 -13.53 4.85 -14.08
CA ILE A 275 -13.44 5.12 -15.50
C ILE A 275 -12.98 6.53 -15.83
N HIS A 276 -12.86 7.39 -14.81
CA HIS A 276 -12.28 8.73 -14.97
C HIS A 276 -10.78 8.78 -14.67
N ARG A 277 -10.16 7.66 -14.27
CA ARG A 277 -8.74 7.57 -13.89
C ARG A 277 -8.08 6.37 -14.53
N VAL A 278 -6.89 6.55 -15.12
CA VAL A 278 -6.01 5.40 -15.40
C VAL A 278 -5.40 5.00 -14.07
N THR A 279 -5.51 3.72 -13.73
CA THR A 279 -4.69 3.12 -12.68
C THR A 279 -3.57 2.34 -13.34
N GLU A 280 -2.35 2.85 -13.27
CA GLU A 280 -1.16 2.10 -13.66
C GLU A 280 -0.72 1.26 -12.47
N TYR A 281 -0.48 -0.02 -12.69
CA TYR A 281 0.00 -0.95 -11.67
C TYR A 281 1.47 -1.28 -11.94
N ARG A 282 2.24 -1.62 -10.88
CA ARG A 282 3.64 -2.08 -10.97
C ARG A 282 4.62 -1.01 -11.42
N ILE A 283 4.30 0.22 -11.10
CA ILE A 283 5.16 1.35 -11.39
C ILE A 283 6.45 1.33 -10.53
N PHE A 284 6.50 0.51 -9.48
CA PHE A 284 7.66 0.33 -8.61
C PHE A 284 8.05 -1.16 -8.46
N PRO A 285 9.30 -1.45 -8.08
CA PRO A 285 9.66 -2.76 -7.54
C PRO A 285 8.85 -3.09 -6.27
N SER A 286 8.71 -4.39 -5.98
CA SER A 286 8.10 -4.85 -4.72
C SER A 286 8.91 -4.35 -3.53
N GLN A 287 8.23 -3.77 -2.55
CA GLN A 287 8.85 -3.30 -1.33
C GLN A 287 8.77 -4.39 -0.24
N LYS A 288 9.78 -4.49 0.61
CA LYS A 288 9.76 -5.39 1.76
C LYS A 288 8.75 -4.86 2.77
N ALA A 289 7.80 -5.69 3.15
CA ALA A 289 6.79 -5.34 4.15
C ALA A 289 6.50 -6.52 5.05
N ALA A 290 6.00 -6.25 6.25
CA ALA A 290 5.58 -7.28 7.18
C ALA A 290 4.32 -6.85 7.91
N MET A 291 3.57 -7.84 8.39
CA MET A 291 2.38 -7.59 9.18
C MET A 291 2.20 -8.67 10.23
N LYS A 292 1.89 -8.24 11.46
CA LYS A 292 1.62 -9.14 12.58
C LYS A 292 0.36 -8.71 13.31
N VAL A 293 -0.37 -9.70 13.80
CA VAL A 293 -1.51 -9.50 14.71
C VAL A 293 -1.12 -10.10 16.06
N ALA A 294 -1.02 -9.28 17.09
CA ALA A 294 -0.65 -9.70 18.45
C ALA A 294 -1.25 -8.74 19.48
N GLY A 295 -1.60 -9.25 20.67
CA GLY A 295 -2.03 -8.40 21.80
C GLY A 295 -3.26 -7.52 21.53
N GLY A 296 -4.18 -7.96 20.67
CA GLY A 296 -5.35 -7.15 20.28
C GLY A 296 -5.02 -6.00 19.34
N ARG A 297 -3.83 -6.01 18.72
CA ARG A 297 -3.38 -5.01 17.74
C ARG A 297 -2.95 -5.69 16.45
N ARG A 298 -3.01 -4.93 15.36
CA ARG A 298 -2.42 -5.27 14.07
C ARG A 298 -1.34 -4.23 13.78
N SER A 299 -0.15 -4.71 13.46
CA SER A 299 1.02 -3.89 13.17
C SER A 299 1.50 -4.18 11.76
N TYR A 300 1.84 -3.12 11.04
CA TYR A 300 2.37 -3.17 9.69
C TYR A 300 3.73 -2.48 9.67
N GLU A 301 4.64 -3.01 8.87
CA GLU A 301 5.93 -2.41 8.59
C GLU A 301 6.23 -2.44 7.10
N ILE A 302 6.89 -1.41 6.57
CA ILE A 302 7.37 -1.38 5.18
C ILE A 302 8.67 -0.58 5.09
N ALA A 303 9.58 -1.02 4.23
CA ALA A 303 10.70 -0.23 3.75
C ALA A 303 10.44 0.24 2.33
N ILE A 304 10.34 1.56 2.15
CA ILE A 304 10.09 2.21 0.87
C ILE A 304 11.40 2.79 0.35
N SER A 305 11.90 2.27 -0.77
CA SER A 305 13.09 2.79 -1.45
C SER A 305 12.86 4.22 -1.94
N LEU A 306 13.52 5.20 -1.33
CA LEU A 306 13.38 6.63 -1.66
C LEU A 306 13.74 6.89 -3.13
N LYS A 307 14.77 6.19 -3.62
CA LYS A 307 15.18 6.24 -5.02
C LYS A 307 14.08 5.73 -5.96
N ASP A 308 13.44 4.61 -5.64
CA ASP A 308 12.43 4.04 -6.54
C ASP A 308 11.18 4.90 -6.61
N VAL A 309 10.77 5.44 -5.45
CA VAL A 309 9.65 6.39 -5.36
C VAL A 309 10.02 7.82 -5.71
N GLN A 310 11.23 8.09 -6.21
CA GLN A 310 11.67 9.42 -6.65
C GLN A 310 11.50 10.52 -5.58
N ILE A 311 11.66 10.18 -4.30
CA ILE A 311 11.66 11.14 -3.20
C ILE A 311 13.11 11.58 -2.95
N PRO A 312 13.48 12.83 -3.24
CA PRO A 312 14.83 13.32 -3.02
C PRO A 312 15.10 13.63 -1.54
N LYS A 313 16.38 13.61 -1.16
CA LYS A 313 16.85 14.17 0.11
C LYS A 313 16.89 15.70 0.03
N GLY A 314 16.49 16.37 1.10
CA GLY A 314 16.44 17.83 1.21
C GLY A 314 15.04 18.41 0.97
N PRO A 315 14.49 18.37 -0.26
CA PRO A 315 13.17 18.92 -0.56
C PRO A 315 12.04 18.26 0.24
N PRO A 316 10.99 19.04 0.56
CA PRO A 316 9.80 18.50 1.20
C PRO A 316 8.93 17.72 0.21
N PHE A 317 8.21 16.71 0.70
CA PHE A 317 7.26 15.91 -0.08
C PHE A 317 6.00 15.62 0.73
N SER A 318 4.87 15.41 0.05
CA SER A 318 3.64 14.98 0.71
C SER A 318 3.65 13.46 0.94
N PHE A 319 3.22 13.06 2.13
CA PHE A 319 3.02 11.67 2.52
C PHE A 319 1.66 11.53 3.18
N ALA A 320 0.88 10.55 2.74
CA ALA A 320 -0.38 10.23 3.38
C ALA A 320 -0.49 8.73 3.67
N LEU A 321 -1.39 8.37 4.59
CA LEU A 321 -1.74 6.99 4.86
C LEU A 321 -3.24 6.79 4.65
N GLU A 322 -3.61 5.87 3.76
CA GLU A 322 -4.98 5.38 3.65
C GLU A 322 -5.12 4.02 4.33
N MET A 323 -6.26 3.78 4.97
CA MET A 323 -6.62 2.48 5.54
C MET A 323 -7.98 2.07 4.98
N SER A 324 -8.17 0.79 4.62
CA SER A 324 -9.51 0.30 4.23
C SER A 324 -10.05 -0.75 5.20
N GLY A 325 -11.34 -0.67 5.53
CA GLY A 325 -12.05 -1.60 6.40
C GLY A 325 -12.78 -2.76 5.67
N PRO A 326 -13.50 -3.61 6.43
CA PRO A 326 -14.10 -4.87 5.94
C PRO A 326 -15.26 -4.74 4.95
N GLU A 327 -15.99 -3.62 4.91
CA GLU A 327 -17.21 -3.51 4.07
C GLU A 327 -16.96 -3.00 2.63
N ASP A 328 -15.72 -2.63 2.28
CA ASP A 328 -15.41 -1.82 1.09
C ASP A 328 -14.95 -2.59 -0.16
N ALA A 329 -15.40 -3.83 -0.36
CA ALA A 329 -15.22 -4.47 -1.66
C ALA A 329 -16.03 -3.80 -2.80
N MET A 330 -17.00 -2.92 -2.48
CA MET A 330 -17.97 -2.37 -3.45
C MET A 330 -18.00 -0.84 -3.61
N HIS A 331 -17.33 -0.04 -2.77
CA HIS A 331 -17.38 1.43 -2.86
C HIS A 331 -15.99 2.06 -2.71
N PRO A 332 -15.46 2.65 -3.78
CA PRO A 332 -14.23 3.43 -3.67
C PRO A 332 -14.36 4.81 -4.30
N TRP A 333 -14.08 5.79 -3.45
CA TRP A 333 -13.68 7.16 -3.75
C TRP A 333 -14.73 8.11 -4.37
N PRO A 334 -14.72 9.41 -4.00
CA PRO A 334 -13.74 10.09 -3.15
C PRO A 334 -14.18 10.25 -1.68
N PHE A 335 -13.29 9.89 -0.76
CA PHE A 335 -13.30 10.07 0.71
C PHE A 335 -13.86 8.96 1.64
N ILE A 336 -12.98 8.59 2.61
CA ILE A 336 -13.18 8.39 4.06
C ILE A 336 -14.56 7.92 4.54
N TYR A 337 -14.69 6.66 4.96
CA TYR A 337 -15.65 6.19 6.00
C TYR A 337 -15.06 4.95 6.70
N ARG A 338 -14.63 4.99 7.97
CA ARG A 338 -15.31 4.85 9.28
C ARG A 338 -16.12 3.56 9.50
N TYR A 339 -15.59 2.68 10.35
CA TYR A 339 -16.37 1.91 11.32
C TYR A 339 -15.67 2.00 12.67
N LEU A 340 -16.24 2.80 13.57
CA LEU A 340 -16.27 2.65 15.03
C LEU A 340 -17.14 3.81 15.57
N ASP A 341 -18.33 3.47 16.05
CA ASP A 341 -19.23 4.28 16.89
C ASP A 341 -19.96 5.52 16.30
N GLY A 342 -20.41 5.49 15.04
CA GLY A 342 -21.50 6.37 14.58
C GLY A 342 -21.25 7.89 14.55
N VAL A 343 -20.01 8.34 14.71
CA VAL A 343 -19.58 9.73 14.50
C VAL A 343 -18.89 9.82 13.11
N GLU A 344 -18.81 10.99 12.45
CA GLU A 344 -18.26 11.19 11.08
C GLU A 344 -16.78 11.65 10.99
N GLY A 345 -16.04 11.12 9.98
CA GLY A 345 -14.73 11.54 9.42
C GLY A 345 -13.45 11.59 10.29
N VAL A 346 -12.37 10.91 9.90
CA VAL A 346 -11.01 11.47 10.05
C VAL A 346 -10.48 11.63 8.63
N GLU A 347 -10.11 12.86 8.27
CA GLU A 347 -9.51 13.23 6.99
C GLU A 347 -8.35 12.27 6.62
N ASN A 348 -8.05 12.12 5.32
CA ASN A 348 -6.80 11.49 4.90
C ASN A 348 -5.68 12.11 5.75
N TRP A 349 -4.99 11.31 6.56
CA TRP A 349 -3.85 11.84 7.29
C TRP A 349 -2.75 12.07 6.26
N GLU A 350 -2.56 13.33 5.90
CA GLU A 350 -1.49 13.79 5.03
C GLU A 350 -0.59 14.76 5.80
N VAL A 351 0.71 14.54 5.68
CA VAL A 351 1.75 15.39 6.26
C VAL A 351 2.77 15.73 5.19
N TRP A 352 3.46 16.85 5.38
CA TRP A 352 4.63 17.17 4.59
C TRP A 352 5.88 16.76 5.36
N LEU A 353 6.71 15.96 4.72
CA LEU A 353 7.93 15.39 5.28
C LEU A 353 9.14 15.93 4.52
N LYS A 354 10.32 15.87 5.14
CA LYS A 354 11.60 16.00 4.46
C LYS A 354 12.59 14.95 4.95
N ILE A 355 13.36 14.38 4.04
CA ILE A 355 14.50 13.52 4.37
C ILE A 355 15.73 14.43 4.54
N PRO A 356 16.51 14.33 5.63
CA PRO A 356 17.78 15.06 5.79
C PRO A 356 18.76 14.79 4.64
N GLU A 357 19.64 15.76 4.36
CA GLU A 357 20.71 15.64 3.35
C GLU A 357 21.76 14.58 3.69
#